data_AF-A0AB39P4M9-F1
#
_entry.id   AF-A0AB39P4M9-F1
#
_cell.length_a   1.000
_cell.length_b   1.000
_cell.length_c   1.000
_cell.angle_alpha   90.00
_cell.angle_beta   90.00
_cell.angle_gamma   90.00
#
_symmetry.space_group_name_H-M   'P 1'
#
loop_
_entity.id
_entity.type
_entity.pdbx_description
1 polymer ?
#
loop_
_entity_poly.entity_id
_entity_poly.type
_entity_poly.pdbx_seq_one_letter_code
_entity_poly.pdbx_strand_id
1 'polypeptide(L)'
;MTEQIPEAVFWCLAVGLFAVTVLLVRQRGISAVQRGRNAELADGLRARDEELRHLVSVRLPALEDAPGQLATAAGLLDTRLADTDFAKCLDSVLERFAGAVEHAQSRADQSAKAALKASMRSIQALANEQQVAIAEMQDRHDHPDVLRDLLEVDHTNAQFGRRAQAIAVLCGSWPGRQRSVAALIEVVRGATSRIRDYRRIRIHGEVDIAVESRAVEPVVLAVAELLDNAARHSQPNTTVEVTIQAVHNGACVVIDDAGVGMDGQAAEHAAGLLSGGRTVDVTRLGDPPRFGFAVMGVLAERYGFNVSVGTVSPYGGVRAVVFLPTSLLTHPEALQERPPVVEPPARVPEAVPGRTPAPDPVSRTASVAAPAPDVRPDPEPAPGHREPTTPGGLPQRRRRALRDTAAETPAPPAEEVGGRSAEENARRMGAFARGTRFGRAAQHTSHEDEGNSHE
;
A
#
# COMPACT_ATOMS: atom_id res chain seq x y z
N MET A 1 5.05 80.26 82.09
CA MET A 1 4.75 80.01 80.66
C MET A 1 5.74 79.01 80.06
N THR A 2 5.92 77.84 80.68
CA THR A 2 6.97 76.85 80.28
C THR A 2 6.48 75.39 80.28
N GLU A 3 5.17 75.14 80.43
CA GLU A 3 4.58 73.79 80.37
C GLU A 3 3.98 73.42 79.00
N GLN A 4 3.88 74.34 78.04
CA GLN A 4 3.20 74.08 76.74
C GLN A 4 4.09 73.49 75.64
N ILE A 5 5.42 73.61 75.75
CA ILE A 5 6.39 73.06 74.79
C ILE A 5 6.39 71.51 74.79
N PRO A 6 6.38 70.79 75.94
CA PRO A 6 6.34 69.33 75.93
C PRO A 6 5.04 68.76 75.34
N GLU A 7 3.92 69.49 75.47
CA GLU A 7 2.62 69.05 74.95
C GLU A 7 2.55 69.14 73.41
N ALA A 8 3.04 70.23 72.82
CA ALA A 8 3.08 70.39 71.37
C ALA A 8 4.00 69.36 70.68
N VAL A 9 5.16 69.07 71.28
CA VAL A 9 6.09 68.05 70.78
C VAL A 9 5.46 66.66 70.86
N PHE A 10 4.73 66.36 71.95
CA PHE A 10 4.01 65.09 72.10
C PHE A 10 2.94 64.90 71.02
N TRP A 11 2.11 65.91 70.75
CA TRP A 11 1.08 65.83 69.71
C TRP A 11 1.67 65.69 68.30
N CYS A 12 2.77 66.40 67.99
CA CYS A 12 3.47 66.23 66.70
C CYS A 12 4.03 64.81 66.53
N LEU A 13 4.63 64.23 67.58
CA LEU A 13 5.11 62.84 67.56
C LEU A 13 3.95 61.84 67.44
N ALA A 14 2.82 62.08 68.10
CA ALA A 14 1.64 61.23 68.01
C ALA A 14 1.04 61.24 66.59
N VAL A 15 0.93 62.41 65.96
CA VAL A 15 0.47 62.55 64.57
C VAL A 15 1.45 61.89 63.59
N GLY A 16 2.76 62.07 63.80
CA GLY A 16 3.79 61.40 63.01
C GLY A 16 3.71 59.87 63.11
N LEU A 17 3.57 59.34 64.33
CA LEU A 17 3.40 57.90 64.58
C LEU A 17 2.11 57.36 63.95
N PHE A 18 1.00 58.10 64.05
CA PHE A 18 -0.27 57.73 63.42
C PHE A 18 -0.13 57.68 61.89
N ALA A 19 0.47 58.70 61.27
CA ALA A 19 0.70 58.74 59.82
C ALA A 19 1.60 57.57 59.35
N VAL A 20 2.68 57.26 60.08
CA VAL A 20 3.54 56.11 59.80
C VAL A 20 2.77 54.79 59.94
N THR A 21 1.94 54.66 60.97
CA THR A 21 1.11 53.45 61.19
C THR A 21 0.12 53.24 60.05
N VAL A 22 -0.56 54.30 59.61
CA VAL A 22 -1.48 54.25 58.46
C VAL A 22 -0.75 53.88 57.17
N LEU A 23 0.43 54.45 56.92
CA LEU A 23 1.26 54.09 55.77
C LEU A 23 1.71 52.62 55.81
N LEU A 24 2.11 52.10 56.98
CA LEU A 24 2.50 50.69 57.14
C LEU A 24 1.32 49.74 56.93
N VAL A 25 0.12 50.07 57.42
CA VAL A 25 -1.10 49.27 57.18
C VAL A 25 -1.45 49.27 55.69
N ARG A 26 -1.41 50.44 55.03
CA ARG A 26 -1.64 50.55 53.59
C ARG A 26 -0.61 49.78 52.78
N GLN A 27 0.68 49.89 53.13
CA GLN A 27 1.76 49.16 52.47
C GLN A 27 1.59 47.64 52.64
N ARG A 28 1.25 47.17 53.86
CA ARG A 28 0.94 45.75 54.11
C ARG A 28 -0.26 45.28 53.29
N GLY A 29 -1.30 46.10 53.17
CA GLY A 29 -2.47 45.82 52.34
C GLY A 29 -2.10 45.67 50.86
N ILE A 30 -1.36 46.63 50.30
CA ILE A 30 -0.88 46.58 48.90
C ILE A 30 0.01 45.35 48.68
N SER A 31 0.97 45.09 49.58
CA SER A 31 1.85 43.94 49.48
C SER A 31 1.10 42.61 49.64
N ALA A 32 0.02 42.55 50.41
CA ALA A 32 -0.81 41.35 50.52
C ALA A 32 -1.58 41.08 49.22
N VAL A 33 -2.20 42.10 48.63
CA VAL A 33 -2.91 42.00 47.35
C VAL A 33 -1.94 41.62 46.22
N GLN A 34 -0.76 42.23 46.17
CA GLN A 34 0.27 41.89 45.18
C GLN A 34 0.77 40.46 45.35
N ARG A 35 0.99 39.99 46.58
CA ARG A 35 1.38 38.59 46.84
C ARG A 35 0.29 37.61 46.40
N GLY A 36 -0.97 37.92 46.67
CA GLY A 36 -2.11 37.11 46.21
C GLY A 36 -2.15 37.01 44.68
N ARG A 37 -2.08 38.15 43.98
CA ARG A 37 -2.08 38.19 42.52
C ARG A 37 -0.86 37.49 41.89
N ASN A 38 0.32 37.63 42.50
CA ASN A 38 1.52 36.92 42.05
C ASN A 38 1.40 35.40 42.26
N ALA A 39 0.80 34.96 43.38
CA ALA A 39 0.55 33.54 43.62
C ALA A 39 -0.43 32.96 42.59
N GLU A 40 -1.53 33.67 42.30
CA GLU A 40 -2.51 33.25 41.28
C GLU A 40 -1.89 33.16 39.88
N LEU A 41 -1.08 34.14 39.48
CA LEU A 41 -0.35 34.08 38.21
C LEU A 41 0.66 32.92 38.18
N ALA A 42 1.39 32.68 39.27
CA ALA A 42 2.33 31.58 39.37
C ALA A 42 1.63 30.22 39.30
N ASP A 43 0.46 30.07 39.93
CA ASP A 43 -0.34 28.84 39.86
C ASP A 43 -0.91 28.61 38.46
N GLY A 44 -1.35 29.67 37.78
CA GLY A 44 -1.79 29.59 36.38
C GLY A 44 -0.67 29.18 35.42
N LEU A 45 0.56 29.67 35.63
CA LEU A 45 1.73 29.24 34.86
C LEU A 45 2.07 27.77 35.11
N ARG A 46 2.10 27.34 36.38
CA ARG A 46 2.34 25.92 36.73
C ARG A 46 1.30 24.99 36.10
N ALA A 47 0.03 25.37 36.11
CA ALA A 47 -1.04 24.59 35.49
C ALA A 47 -0.83 24.43 33.97
N ARG A 48 -0.43 25.51 33.28
CA ARG A 48 -0.11 25.46 31.85
C ARG A 48 1.15 24.62 31.56
N ASP A 49 2.20 24.76 32.37
CA ASP A 49 3.42 23.97 32.22
C ASP A 49 3.16 22.46 32.41
N GLU A 50 2.31 22.11 33.38
CA GLU A 50 1.90 20.72 33.59
C GLU A 50 1.02 20.20 32.44
N GLU A 51 0.11 21.03 31.92
CA GLU A 51 -0.70 20.65 30.75
C GLU A 51 0.16 20.45 29.49
N LEU A 52 1.19 21.28 29.28
CA LEU A 52 2.15 21.08 28.18
C LEU A 52 2.94 19.78 28.36
N ARG A 53 3.32 19.44 29.59
CA ARG A 53 3.98 18.16 29.89
C ARG A 53 3.04 16.99 29.58
N HIS A 54 1.79 17.07 30.02
CA HIS A 54 0.74 16.09 29.77
C HIS A 54 0.43 15.91 28.28
N LEU A 55 0.39 17.01 27.51
CA LEU A 55 0.27 16.96 26.05
C LEU A 55 1.34 16.06 25.43
N VAL A 56 2.60 16.29 25.80
CA VAL A 56 3.75 15.61 25.18
C VAL A 56 3.88 14.17 25.66
N SER A 57 3.64 13.90 26.95
CA SER A 57 3.85 12.57 27.53
C SER A 57 2.67 11.62 27.36
N VAL A 58 1.45 12.14 27.20
CA VAL A 58 0.22 11.33 27.18
C VAL A 58 -0.59 11.56 25.90
N ARG A 59 -0.98 12.81 25.62
CA ARG A 59 -1.96 13.09 24.56
C ARG A 59 -1.40 12.84 23.16
N LEU A 60 -0.18 13.28 22.86
CA LEU A 60 0.47 13.07 21.57
C LEU A 60 0.77 11.59 21.28
N PRO A 61 1.39 10.81 22.19
CA PRO A 61 1.59 9.37 21.97
C PRO A 61 0.27 8.61 21.78
N ALA A 62 -0.76 8.90 22.56
CA ALA A 62 -2.07 8.25 22.41
C ALA A 62 -2.71 8.52 21.03
N LEU A 63 -2.45 9.70 20.46
CA LEU A 63 -2.94 10.08 19.13
C LEU A 63 -2.13 9.43 17.99
N GLU A 64 -0.86 9.10 18.23
CA GLU A 64 -0.03 8.33 17.31
C GLU A 64 -0.54 6.88 17.17
N ASP A 65 -0.95 6.26 18.28
CA ASP A 65 -1.47 4.88 18.32
C ASP A 65 -2.89 4.76 17.74
N ALA A 66 -3.73 5.78 17.92
CA ALA A 66 -5.14 5.80 17.49
C ALA A 66 -5.52 7.09 16.73
N PRO A 67 -4.97 7.31 15.53
CA PRO A 67 -5.31 8.47 14.69
C PRO A 67 -6.80 8.43 14.33
N GLY A 68 -7.51 9.52 14.62
CA GLY A 68 -8.98 9.63 14.42
C GLY A 68 -9.81 9.51 15.69
N GLN A 69 -9.20 9.15 16.83
CA GLN A 69 -9.86 9.06 18.13
C GLN A 69 -9.49 10.22 19.07
N LEU A 70 -9.55 11.45 18.54
CA LEU A 70 -9.29 12.70 19.27
C LEU A 70 -10.07 12.81 20.58
N ALA A 71 -11.30 12.28 20.63
CA ALA A 71 -12.15 12.30 21.83
C ALA A 71 -11.71 11.32 22.93
N THR A 72 -10.92 10.31 22.60
CA THR A 72 -10.42 9.27 23.53
C THR A 72 -8.98 9.52 23.96
N ALA A 73 -8.25 10.38 23.24
CA ALA A 73 -6.91 10.82 23.61
C ALA A 73 -7.00 11.79 24.79
N ALA A 74 -7.04 11.24 26.01
CA ALA A 74 -6.87 11.90 27.32
C ALA A 74 -7.17 13.41 27.32
N GLY A 75 -8.32 13.81 27.88
CA GLY A 75 -8.72 15.23 27.99
C GLY A 75 -7.72 16.09 28.78
N LEU A 76 -8.00 17.39 28.88
CA LEU A 76 -7.20 18.32 29.68
C LEU A 76 -6.99 17.80 31.11
N LEU A 77 -5.76 17.95 31.63
CA LEU A 77 -5.42 17.60 33.00
C LEU A 77 -6.02 18.61 33.99
N ASP A 78 -5.96 19.90 33.68
CA ASP A 78 -6.60 20.96 34.46
C ASP A 78 -7.83 21.53 33.73
N THR A 79 -9.01 21.17 34.24
CA THR A 79 -10.30 21.62 33.69
C THR A 79 -10.49 23.14 33.72
N ARG A 80 -9.76 23.87 34.58
CA ARG A 80 -9.81 25.35 34.62
C ARG A 80 -9.27 25.99 33.34
N LEU A 81 -8.49 25.24 32.56
CA LEU A 81 -7.93 25.71 31.29
C LEU A 81 -8.91 25.58 30.12
N ALA A 82 -10.01 24.82 30.25
CA ALA A 82 -10.87 24.45 29.13
C ALA A 82 -11.41 25.63 28.31
N ASP A 83 -11.82 26.72 28.98
CA ASP A 83 -12.39 27.90 28.30
C ASP A 83 -11.32 28.96 27.94
N THR A 84 -10.04 28.63 28.08
CA THR A 84 -8.95 29.58 27.81
C THR A 84 -8.45 29.48 26.38
N ASP A 85 -7.86 30.57 25.87
CA ASP A 85 -7.19 30.55 24.56
C ASP A 85 -6.00 29.58 24.52
N PHE A 86 -5.42 29.25 25.68
CA PHE A 86 -4.40 28.22 25.79
C PHE A 86 -4.93 26.83 25.40
N ALA A 87 -6.11 26.44 25.89
CA ALA A 87 -6.74 25.17 25.50
C ALA A 87 -7.11 25.15 24.01
N LYS A 88 -7.65 26.24 23.46
CA LYS A 88 -7.95 26.33 22.02
C LYS A 88 -6.70 26.16 21.15
N CYS A 89 -5.58 26.76 21.56
CA CYS A 89 -4.29 26.56 20.89
C CYS A 89 -3.81 25.10 20.99
N LEU A 90 -4.03 24.46 22.14
CA LEU A 90 -3.68 23.05 22.34
C LEU A 90 -4.47 22.13 21.43
N ASP A 91 -5.79 22.35 21.34
CA ASP A 91 -6.65 21.60 20.43
C ASP A 91 -6.23 21.82 18.97
N SER A 92 -5.88 23.06 18.59
CA SER A 92 -5.34 23.36 17.26
C SER A 92 -4.02 22.63 16.97
N VAL A 93 -3.16 22.44 17.97
CA VAL A 93 -1.92 21.66 17.84
C VAL A 93 -2.24 20.17 17.64
N LEU A 94 -3.19 19.63 18.40
CA LEU A 94 -3.63 18.25 18.29
C LEU A 94 -4.29 17.95 16.95
N GLU A 95 -5.15 18.83 16.44
CA GLU A 95 -5.74 18.70 15.11
C GLU A 95 -4.66 18.69 14.01
N ARG A 96 -3.68 19.60 14.10
CA ARG A 96 -2.56 19.66 13.14
C ARG A 96 -1.67 18.43 13.23
N PHE A 97 -1.38 17.95 14.44
CA PHE A 97 -0.60 16.74 14.64
C PHE A 97 -1.34 15.51 14.13
N ALA A 98 -2.62 15.35 14.45
CA ALA A 98 -3.48 14.28 13.92
C ALA A 98 -3.45 14.25 12.40
N GLY A 99 -3.68 15.41 11.76
CA GLY A 99 -3.62 15.52 10.31
C GLY A 99 -2.22 15.22 9.75
N ALA A 100 -1.15 15.64 10.41
CA ALA A 100 0.22 15.32 10.00
C ALA A 100 0.54 13.82 10.10
N VAL A 101 0.11 13.16 11.18
CA VAL A 101 0.26 11.71 11.39
C VAL A 101 -0.53 10.94 10.34
N GLU A 102 -1.80 11.28 10.13
CA GLU A 102 -2.65 10.65 9.12
C GLU A 102 -2.08 10.82 7.71
N HIS A 103 -1.60 12.03 7.37
CA HIS A 103 -0.93 12.29 6.09
C HIS A 103 0.37 11.48 5.95
N ALA A 104 1.17 11.38 7.02
CA ALA A 104 2.41 10.59 7.00
C ALA A 104 2.13 9.09 6.83
N GLN A 105 1.15 8.55 7.56
CA GLN A 105 0.70 7.16 7.46
C GLN A 105 0.13 6.85 6.08
N SER A 106 -0.77 7.69 5.56
CA SER A 106 -1.32 7.53 4.20
C SER A 106 -0.21 7.56 3.14
N ARG A 107 0.78 8.44 3.27
CA ARG A 107 1.91 8.48 2.33
C ARG A 107 2.78 7.23 2.43
N ALA A 108 3.02 6.73 3.64
CA ALA A 108 3.77 5.51 3.87
C ALA A 108 3.05 4.28 3.28
N ASP A 109 1.74 4.13 3.53
CA ASP A 109 0.91 3.06 2.96
C ASP A 109 0.87 3.12 1.42
N GLN A 110 0.66 4.32 0.84
CA GLN A 110 0.71 4.50 -0.62
C GLN A 110 2.08 4.14 -1.20
N SER A 111 3.16 4.55 -0.55
CA SER A 111 4.53 4.23 -0.98
C SER A 111 4.82 2.73 -0.89
N ALA A 112 4.41 2.09 0.20
CA ALA A 112 4.54 0.64 0.41
C ALA A 112 3.73 -0.14 -0.64
N LYS A 113 2.47 0.23 -0.89
CA LYS A 113 1.63 -0.33 -1.94
C LYS A 113 2.25 -0.16 -3.32
N ALA A 114 2.78 1.02 -3.64
CA ALA A 114 3.41 1.29 -4.94
C ALA A 114 4.68 0.44 -5.14
N ALA A 115 5.55 0.36 -4.13
CA ALA A 115 6.74 -0.47 -4.16
C ALA A 115 6.38 -1.96 -4.32
N LEU A 116 5.48 -2.47 -3.47
CA LEU A 116 5.02 -3.86 -3.53
C LEU A 116 4.36 -4.18 -4.87
N LYS A 117 3.53 -3.28 -5.41
CA LYS A 117 2.94 -3.39 -6.75
C LYS A 117 4.00 -3.54 -7.84
N ALA A 118 5.02 -2.67 -7.82
CA ALA A 118 6.09 -2.70 -8.81
C ALA A 118 6.91 -4.00 -8.73
N SER A 119 7.29 -4.41 -7.51
CA SER A 119 8.00 -5.66 -7.27
C SER A 119 7.21 -6.88 -7.74
N MET A 120 5.92 -6.96 -7.39
CA MET A 120 5.08 -8.09 -7.79
C MET A 120 4.83 -8.14 -9.30
N ARG A 121 4.70 -6.99 -9.98
CA ARG A 121 4.62 -6.95 -11.44
C ARG A 121 5.92 -7.39 -12.11
N SER A 122 7.07 -7.05 -11.54
CA SER A 122 8.38 -7.52 -12.01
C SER A 122 8.48 -9.05 -11.86
N ILE A 123 8.08 -9.58 -10.71
CA ILE A 123 8.03 -11.02 -10.45
C ILE A 123 7.10 -11.72 -11.44
N GLN A 124 5.92 -11.17 -11.71
CA GLN A 124 4.99 -11.72 -12.69
C GLN A 124 5.59 -11.73 -14.11
N ALA A 125 6.34 -10.70 -14.49
CA ALA A 125 7.00 -10.64 -15.79
C ALA A 125 8.05 -11.76 -15.91
N LEU A 126 8.88 -11.95 -14.87
CA LEU A 126 9.85 -13.05 -14.82
C LEU A 126 9.17 -14.43 -14.87
N ALA A 127 8.04 -14.61 -14.18
CA ALA A 127 7.28 -15.86 -14.25
C ALA A 127 6.76 -16.13 -15.68
N ASN A 128 6.30 -15.10 -16.38
CA ASN A 128 5.86 -15.24 -17.77
C ASN A 128 7.04 -15.57 -18.71
N GLU A 129 8.19 -14.93 -18.52
CA GLU A 129 9.41 -15.24 -19.27
C GLU A 129 9.87 -16.69 -19.04
N GLN A 130 9.83 -17.16 -17.79
CA GLN A 130 10.11 -18.55 -17.44
C GLN A 130 9.14 -19.51 -18.11
N GLN A 131 7.85 -19.16 -18.20
CA GLN A 131 6.85 -19.99 -18.86
C GLN A 131 7.15 -20.17 -20.35
N VAL A 132 7.58 -19.10 -21.04
CA VAL A 132 8.01 -19.17 -22.44
C VAL A 132 9.24 -20.08 -22.59
N ALA A 133 10.25 -19.89 -21.74
CA ALA A 133 11.46 -20.72 -21.78
C ALA A 133 11.17 -22.21 -21.52
N ILE A 134 10.25 -22.52 -20.59
CA ILE A 134 9.83 -23.90 -20.32
C ILE A 134 9.09 -24.47 -21.54
N ALA A 135 8.20 -23.71 -22.18
CA ALA A 135 7.52 -24.15 -23.39
C ALA A 135 8.50 -24.44 -24.54
N GLU A 136 9.51 -23.59 -24.74
CA GLU A 136 10.58 -23.84 -25.71
C GLU A 136 11.43 -25.08 -25.37
N MET A 137 11.59 -25.41 -24.09
CA MET A 137 12.24 -26.66 -23.67
C MET A 137 11.37 -27.88 -23.95
N GLN A 138 10.06 -27.78 -23.71
CA GLN A 138 9.11 -28.84 -24.03
C GLN A 138 9.08 -29.14 -25.53
N ASP A 139 9.12 -28.10 -26.37
CA ASP A 139 9.14 -28.26 -27.84
C ASP A 139 10.45 -28.90 -28.35
N ARG A 140 11.58 -28.64 -27.69
CA ARG A 140 12.88 -29.21 -28.07
C ARG A 140 13.15 -30.63 -27.53
N HIS A 141 12.34 -31.13 -26.60
CA HIS A 141 12.62 -32.37 -25.87
C HIS A 141 11.40 -33.30 -25.78
N ASP A 142 11.50 -34.47 -26.40
CA ASP A 142 10.42 -35.48 -26.41
C ASP A 142 10.59 -36.60 -25.36
N HIS A 143 11.62 -36.54 -24.52
CA HIS A 143 11.86 -37.60 -23.53
C HIS A 143 10.83 -37.54 -22.39
N PRO A 144 10.09 -38.64 -22.08
CA PRO A 144 9.02 -38.64 -21.09
C PRO A 144 9.44 -38.18 -19.69
N ASP A 145 10.62 -38.58 -19.23
CA ASP A 145 11.13 -38.16 -17.92
C ASP A 145 11.44 -36.66 -17.87
N VAL A 146 11.99 -36.10 -18.95
CA VAL A 146 12.27 -34.65 -19.06
C VAL A 146 10.94 -33.88 -19.05
N LEU A 147 9.95 -34.36 -19.81
CA LEU A 147 8.64 -33.73 -19.86
C LEU A 147 7.93 -33.77 -18.51
N ARG A 148 8.01 -34.89 -17.78
CA ARG A 148 7.46 -35.00 -16.41
C ARG A 148 8.07 -33.94 -15.50
N ASP A 149 9.40 -33.84 -15.49
CA ASP A 149 10.11 -32.89 -14.64
C ASP A 149 9.79 -31.43 -15.06
N LEU A 150 9.69 -31.14 -16.37
CA LEU A 150 9.29 -29.82 -16.88
C LEU A 150 7.85 -29.44 -16.50
N LEU A 151 6.92 -30.40 -16.46
CA LEU A 151 5.55 -30.14 -16.01
C LEU A 151 5.49 -29.72 -14.54
N GLU A 152 6.32 -30.31 -13.68
CA GLU A 152 6.42 -29.90 -12.27
C GLU A 152 6.98 -28.47 -12.13
N VAL A 153 7.99 -28.13 -12.95
CA VAL A 153 8.58 -26.78 -12.98
C VAL A 153 7.59 -25.76 -13.51
N ASP A 154 6.90 -26.04 -14.63
CA ASP A 154 5.86 -25.16 -15.19
C ASP A 154 4.76 -24.89 -14.18
N HIS A 155 4.28 -25.94 -13.50
CA HIS A 155 3.24 -25.80 -12.50
C HIS A 155 3.69 -24.92 -11.32
N THR A 156 4.93 -25.08 -10.85
CA THR A 156 5.50 -24.26 -9.78
C THR A 156 5.66 -22.80 -10.22
N ASN A 157 6.14 -22.57 -11.44
CA ASN A 157 6.25 -21.23 -12.02
C ASN A 157 4.89 -20.54 -12.15
N ALA A 158 3.87 -21.27 -12.62
CA ALA A 158 2.50 -20.77 -12.69
C ALA A 158 1.94 -20.41 -11.31
N GLN A 159 2.23 -21.21 -10.26
CA GLN A 159 1.86 -20.88 -8.88
C GLN A 159 2.55 -19.60 -8.39
N PHE A 160 3.83 -19.46 -8.69
CA PHE A 160 4.62 -18.30 -8.30
C PHE A 160 4.10 -17.01 -8.94
N GLY A 161 3.86 -17.02 -10.25
CA GLY A 161 3.22 -15.91 -10.96
C GLY A 161 1.89 -15.53 -10.32
N ARG A 162 0.99 -16.50 -10.10
CA ARG A 162 -0.32 -16.20 -9.50
C ARG A 162 -0.25 -15.58 -8.12
N ARG A 163 0.68 -16.01 -7.25
CA ARG A 163 0.87 -15.37 -5.94
C ARG A 163 1.31 -13.92 -6.10
N ALA A 164 2.21 -13.64 -7.04
CA ALA A 164 2.61 -12.27 -7.36
C ALA A 164 1.42 -11.45 -7.91
N GLN A 165 0.60 -12.02 -8.79
CA GLN A 165 -0.62 -11.40 -9.32
C GLN A 165 -1.61 -11.06 -8.20
N ALA A 166 -1.87 -11.99 -7.27
CA ALA A 166 -2.77 -11.79 -6.14
C ALA A 166 -2.32 -10.60 -5.28
N ILE A 167 -1.03 -10.56 -4.89
CA ILE A 167 -0.48 -9.45 -4.10
C ILE A 167 -0.47 -8.15 -4.90
N ALA A 168 -0.19 -8.19 -6.21
CA ALA A 168 -0.25 -7.00 -7.05
C ALA A 168 -1.68 -6.41 -7.10
N VAL A 169 -2.71 -7.25 -7.13
CA VAL A 169 -4.14 -6.86 -7.12
C VAL A 169 -4.50 -6.16 -5.82
N LEU A 170 -4.02 -6.67 -4.69
CA LEU A 170 -4.18 -6.02 -3.38
C LEU A 170 -3.63 -4.59 -3.40
N CYS A 171 -2.52 -4.35 -4.09
CA CYS A 171 -1.94 -3.02 -4.30
C CYS A 171 -2.59 -2.23 -5.45
N GLY A 172 -3.80 -2.59 -5.90
CA GLY A 172 -4.53 -1.87 -6.94
C GLY A 172 -4.07 -2.17 -8.37
N SER A 173 -3.44 -3.32 -8.62
CA SER A 173 -3.27 -3.82 -10.00
C SER A 173 -4.57 -4.40 -10.55
N TRP A 174 -4.63 -4.53 -11.86
CA TRP A 174 -5.65 -5.31 -12.54
C TRP A 174 -5.38 -6.81 -12.36
N PRO A 175 -6.42 -7.65 -12.16
CA PRO A 175 -6.28 -9.08 -11.92
C PRO A 175 -5.88 -9.89 -13.16
N GLY A 176 -5.44 -9.28 -14.25
CA GLY A 176 -4.97 -9.97 -15.45
C GLY A 176 -5.71 -9.53 -16.71
N ARG A 177 -5.59 -10.33 -17.78
CA ARG A 177 -6.33 -10.10 -19.02
C ARG A 177 -7.81 -10.44 -18.82
N GLN A 178 -8.67 -9.62 -19.41
CA GLN A 178 -10.08 -9.94 -19.52
C GLN A 178 -10.26 -11.23 -20.32
N ARG A 179 -10.99 -12.19 -19.76
CA ARG A 179 -11.33 -13.46 -20.41
C ARG A 179 -12.67 -13.32 -21.12
N SER A 180 -12.95 -14.18 -22.09
CA SER A 180 -14.30 -14.32 -22.63
C SER A 180 -15.26 -14.76 -21.52
N VAL A 181 -16.56 -14.65 -21.77
CA VAL A 181 -17.58 -15.34 -20.96
C VAL A 181 -17.18 -16.81 -20.80
N ALA A 182 -17.45 -17.40 -19.64
CA ALA A 182 -17.10 -18.79 -19.33
C ALA A 182 -18.15 -19.42 -18.41
N ALA A 183 -18.47 -20.69 -18.61
CA ALA A 183 -19.34 -21.44 -17.70
C ALA A 183 -18.78 -21.41 -16.26
N LEU A 184 -19.64 -21.31 -15.25
CA LEU A 184 -19.20 -21.23 -13.85
C LEU A 184 -18.39 -22.46 -13.42
N ILE A 185 -18.72 -23.64 -13.93
CA ILE A 185 -17.93 -24.86 -13.73
C ILE A 185 -16.50 -24.73 -14.28
N GLU A 186 -16.33 -24.10 -15.44
CA GLU A 186 -15.02 -23.87 -16.05
C GLU A 186 -14.23 -22.77 -15.31
N VAL A 187 -14.91 -21.79 -14.72
CA VAL A 187 -14.30 -20.82 -13.79
C VAL A 187 -13.74 -21.54 -12.56
N VAL A 188 -14.50 -22.45 -11.95
CA VAL A 188 -14.05 -23.23 -10.77
C VAL A 188 -12.94 -24.22 -11.13
N ARG A 189 -13.01 -24.87 -12.30
CA ARG A 189 -11.91 -25.71 -12.82
C ARG A 189 -10.65 -24.89 -13.10
N GLY A 190 -10.83 -23.71 -13.68
CA GLY A 190 -9.77 -22.73 -13.90
C GLY A 190 -9.14 -22.23 -12.60
N ALA A 191 -9.88 -22.20 -11.49
CA ALA A 191 -9.35 -21.94 -10.15
C ALA A 191 -8.65 -23.17 -9.55
N THR A 192 -9.17 -24.37 -9.80
CA THR A 192 -8.59 -25.63 -9.32
C THR A 192 -7.23 -25.90 -9.96
N SER A 193 -7.05 -25.61 -11.26
CA SER A 193 -5.73 -25.74 -11.92
C SER A 193 -4.67 -24.76 -11.37
N ARG A 194 -5.10 -23.81 -10.54
CA ARG A 194 -4.26 -22.75 -9.97
C ARG A 194 -3.75 -23.03 -8.56
N ILE A 195 -4.00 -24.20 -8.00
CA ILE A 195 -3.50 -24.57 -6.67
C ILE A 195 -2.56 -25.77 -6.75
N ARG A 196 -1.71 -25.93 -5.74
CA ARG A 196 -0.77 -27.05 -5.64
C ARG A 196 -1.50 -28.39 -5.51
N ASP A 197 -2.46 -28.43 -4.60
CA ASP A 197 -3.17 -29.65 -4.20
C ASP A 197 -4.43 -29.89 -5.03
N TYR A 198 -4.40 -29.56 -6.33
CA TYR A 198 -5.56 -29.61 -7.23
C TYR A 198 -6.21 -31.00 -7.31
N ARG A 199 -5.44 -32.07 -7.08
CA ARG A 199 -5.93 -33.46 -7.09
C ARG A 199 -6.86 -33.78 -5.92
N ARG A 200 -6.84 -32.97 -4.85
CA ARG A 200 -7.68 -33.13 -3.66
C ARG A 200 -9.03 -32.43 -3.79
N ILE A 201 -9.23 -31.66 -4.86
CA ILE A 201 -10.47 -30.92 -5.08
C ILE A 201 -11.49 -31.80 -5.80
N ARG A 202 -12.70 -31.88 -5.23
CA ARG A 202 -13.85 -32.58 -5.81
C ARG A 202 -14.94 -31.58 -6.09
N ILE A 203 -15.31 -31.43 -7.37
CA ILE A 203 -16.30 -30.44 -7.81
C ILE A 203 -17.61 -31.16 -8.11
N HIS A 204 -18.69 -30.65 -7.52
CA HIS A 204 -20.07 -31.13 -7.64
C HIS A 204 -20.98 -30.01 -8.08
N GLY A 205 -22.13 -30.40 -8.63
CA GLY A 205 -23.14 -29.48 -9.11
C GLY A 205 -22.89 -29.09 -10.57
N GLU A 206 -23.92 -29.26 -11.38
CA GLU A 206 -23.96 -28.81 -12.76
C GLU A 206 -25.09 -27.79 -12.86
N VAL A 207 -24.72 -26.56 -13.22
CA VAL A 207 -25.64 -25.45 -13.39
C VAL A 207 -25.37 -24.76 -14.71
N ASP A 208 -26.44 -24.48 -15.45
CA ASP A 208 -26.40 -23.81 -16.75
C ASP A 208 -26.23 -22.29 -16.58
N ILE A 209 -25.11 -21.89 -15.97
CA ILE A 209 -24.77 -20.51 -15.61
C ILE A 209 -23.37 -20.20 -16.11
N ALA A 210 -23.21 -19.07 -16.77
CA ALA A 210 -21.93 -18.50 -17.16
C ALA A 210 -21.62 -17.23 -16.38
N VAL A 211 -20.34 -16.89 -16.32
CA VAL A 211 -19.80 -15.69 -15.68
C VAL A 211 -19.43 -14.68 -16.76
N GLU A 212 -19.85 -13.43 -16.56
CA GLU A 212 -19.55 -12.31 -17.44
C GLU A 212 -18.04 -12.08 -17.61
N SER A 213 -17.60 -11.65 -18.79
CA SER A 213 -16.16 -11.52 -19.14
C SER A 213 -15.35 -10.71 -18.13
N ARG A 214 -15.97 -9.66 -17.57
CA ARG A 214 -15.36 -8.75 -16.59
C ARG A 214 -15.12 -9.41 -15.22
N ALA A 215 -15.85 -10.48 -14.91
CA ALA A 215 -15.85 -11.14 -13.61
C ALA A 215 -15.12 -12.48 -13.60
N VAL A 216 -14.88 -13.11 -14.77
CA VAL A 216 -14.20 -14.41 -14.87
C VAL A 216 -12.86 -14.43 -14.12
N GLU A 217 -11.88 -13.62 -14.51
CA GLU A 217 -10.55 -13.65 -13.90
C GLU A 217 -10.57 -13.27 -12.39
N PRO A 218 -11.30 -12.23 -11.94
CA PRO A 218 -11.51 -11.96 -10.51
C PRO A 218 -12.06 -13.14 -9.72
N VAL A 219 -13.09 -13.82 -10.24
CA VAL A 219 -13.72 -14.96 -9.56
C VAL A 219 -12.77 -16.16 -9.54
N VAL A 220 -12.07 -16.43 -10.65
CA VAL A 220 -11.03 -17.47 -10.69
C VAL A 220 -9.97 -17.22 -9.61
N LEU A 221 -9.51 -15.98 -9.46
CA LEU A 221 -8.49 -15.62 -8.47
C LEU A 221 -9.01 -15.78 -7.04
N ALA A 222 -10.22 -15.30 -6.75
CA ALA A 222 -10.82 -15.44 -5.42
C ALA A 222 -11.07 -16.91 -5.03
N VAL A 223 -11.63 -17.70 -5.96
CA VAL A 223 -11.87 -19.14 -5.73
C VAL A 223 -10.54 -19.88 -5.57
N ALA A 224 -9.50 -19.55 -6.35
CA ALA A 224 -8.20 -20.19 -6.21
C ALA A 224 -7.57 -19.93 -4.84
N GLU A 225 -7.66 -18.71 -4.32
CA GLU A 225 -7.18 -18.38 -2.97
C GLU A 225 -7.96 -19.13 -1.87
N LEU A 226 -9.27 -19.30 -2.02
CA LEU A 226 -10.06 -20.13 -1.09
C LEU A 226 -9.67 -21.61 -1.16
N LEU A 227 -9.52 -22.17 -2.35
CA LEU A 227 -9.15 -23.57 -2.52
C LEU A 227 -7.74 -23.86 -2.00
N ASP A 228 -6.77 -22.96 -2.24
CA ASP A 228 -5.41 -23.10 -1.71
C ASP A 228 -5.40 -22.99 -0.17
N ASN A 229 -6.27 -22.16 0.41
CA ASN A 229 -6.43 -22.09 1.87
C ASN A 229 -7.11 -23.35 2.44
N ALA A 230 -8.21 -23.80 1.84
CA ALA A 230 -8.93 -25.00 2.26
C ALA A 230 -8.04 -26.25 2.21
N ALA A 231 -7.30 -26.43 1.10
CA ALA A 231 -6.40 -27.57 0.94
C ALA A 231 -5.25 -27.54 1.96
N ARG A 232 -4.68 -26.36 2.25
CA ARG A 232 -3.59 -26.20 3.22
C ARG A 232 -4.01 -26.43 4.67
N HIS A 233 -5.24 -26.10 5.05
CA HIS A 233 -5.74 -26.28 6.41
C HIS A 233 -6.47 -27.62 6.63
N SER A 234 -6.75 -28.35 5.55
CA SER A 234 -7.31 -29.70 5.59
C SER A 234 -6.26 -30.75 5.93
N GLN A 235 -6.66 -31.83 6.59
CA GLN A 235 -5.79 -32.97 6.86
C GLN A 235 -5.19 -33.58 5.56
N PRO A 236 -3.95 -34.13 5.56
CA PRO A 236 -3.25 -34.54 4.33
C PRO A 236 -3.99 -35.53 3.41
N ASN A 237 -4.88 -36.36 3.97
CA ASN A 237 -5.59 -37.43 3.25
C ASN A 237 -7.08 -37.14 3.01
N THR A 238 -7.54 -35.91 3.28
CA THR A 238 -8.94 -35.52 3.04
C THR A 238 -9.08 -34.77 1.71
N THR A 239 -10.27 -34.82 1.14
CA THR A 239 -10.66 -34.01 -0.02
C THR A 239 -11.27 -32.69 0.42
N VAL A 240 -11.24 -31.70 -0.47
CA VAL A 240 -12.00 -30.45 -0.35
C VAL A 240 -13.15 -30.54 -1.34
N GLU A 241 -14.37 -30.42 -0.82
CA GLU A 241 -15.59 -30.56 -1.60
C GLU A 241 -16.07 -29.18 -2.06
N VAL A 242 -16.29 -29.03 -3.36
CA VAL A 242 -16.72 -27.78 -3.99
C VAL A 242 -18.07 -28.01 -4.62
N THR A 243 -19.10 -27.33 -4.14
CA THR A 243 -20.45 -27.43 -4.69
C THR A 243 -20.84 -26.13 -5.38
N ILE A 244 -21.27 -26.23 -6.63
CA ILE A 244 -21.81 -25.12 -7.41
C ILE A 244 -23.33 -25.24 -7.42
N GLN A 245 -24.02 -24.18 -7.01
CA GLN A 245 -25.48 -24.17 -6.93
C GLN A 245 -26.08 -22.84 -7.39
N ALA A 246 -27.21 -22.93 -8.11
CA ALA A 246 -28.02 -21.77 -8.44
C ALA A 246 -28.87 -21.39 -7.22
N VAL A 247 -28.99 -20.09 -6.96
CA VAL A 247 -29.81 -19.52 -5.88
C VAL A 247 -30.69 -18.41 -6.43
N HIS A 248 -31.68 -17.96 -5.67
CA HIS A 248 -32.72 -17.07 -6.20
C HIS A 248 -32.20 -15.76 -6.82
N ASN A 249 -31.06 -15.24 -6.35
CA ASN A 249 -30.45 -13.98 -6.80
C ASN A 249 -29.05 -14.16 -7.42
N GLY A 250 -28.72 -15.37 -7.89
CA GLY A 250 -27.45 -15.63 -8.55
C GLY A 250 -26.95 -17.05 -8.38
N ALA A 251 -25.66 -17.21 -8.07
CA ALA A 251 -25.03 -18.51 -7.89
C ALA A 251 -24.09 -18.50 -6.68
N CYS A 252 -23.94 -19.66 -6.04
CA CYS A 252 -22.98 -19.88 -4.97
C CYS A 252 -21.96 -20.93 -5.38
N VAL A 253 -20.69 -20.66 -5.06
CA VAL A 253 -19.62 -21.67 -4.98
C VAL A 253 -19.35 -21.91 -3.50
N VAL A 254 -19.74 -23.08 -3.01
CA VAL A 254 -19.56 -23.52 -1.62
C VAL A 254 -18.33 -24.42 -1.56
N ILE A 255 -17.40 -24.13 -0.66
CA ILE A 255 -16.16 -24.88 -0.48
C ILE A 255 -16.15 -25.39 0.96
N ASP A 256 -16.17 -26.71 1.11
CA ASP A 256 -16.18 -27.40 2.39
C ASP A 256 -14.84 -28.12 2.60
N ASP A 257 -14.13 -27.74 3.67
CA ASP A 257 -12.85 -28.33 4.04
C ASP A 257 -12.98 -29.27 5.24
N ALA A 258 -11.96 -30.09 5.47
CA ALA A 258 -11.87 -31.03 6.60
C ALA A 258 -10.69 -30.67 7.51
N GLY A 259 -10.58 -29.38 7.85
CA GLY A 259 -9.55 -28.81 8.71
C GLY A 259 -9.96 -28.62 10.18
N VAL A 260 -9.19 -27.81 10.90
CA VAL A 260 -9.32 -27.57 12.36
C VAL A 260 -10.46 -26.58 12.71
N GLY A 261 -11.17 -26.05 11.71
CA GLY A 261 -12.17 -25.01 11.91
C GLY A 261 -11.56 -23.62 12.16
N MET A 262 -12.40 -22.66 12.56
CA MET A 262 -12.00 -21.28 12.84
C MET A 262 -12.63 -20.85 14.17
N ASP A 263 -11.84 -20.26 15.07
CA ASP A 263 -12.38 -19.67 16.31
C ASP A 263 -13.11 -18.35 16.02
N GLY A 264 -13.84 -17.83 17.01
CA GLY A 264 -14.65 -16.61 16.85
C GLY A 264 -13.83 -15.38 16.46
N GLN A 265 -12.65 -15.19 17.06
CA GLN A 265 -11.79 -14.03 16.79
C GLN A 265 -11.19 -14.10 15.37
N ALA A 266 -10.77 -15.29 14.95
CA ALA A 266 -10.27 -15.54 13.60
C ALA A 266 -11.39 -15.35 12.56
N ALA A 267 -12.62 -15.76 12.86
CA ALA A 267 -13.78 -15.56 11.99
C ALA A 267 -14.15 -14.08 11.84
N GLU A 268 -14.16 -13.33 12.95
CA GLU A 268 -14.39 -11.88 12.92
C GLU A 268 -13.30 -11.13 12.14
N HIS A 269 -12.03 -11.50 12.33
CA HIS A 269 -10.93 -10.92 11.57
C HIS A 269 -11.07 -11.26 10.07
N ALA A 270 -11.33 -12.52 9.72
CA ALA A 270 -11.53 -12.93 8.33
C ALA A 270 -12.72 -12.20 7.69
N ALA A 271 -13.86 -12.11 8.37
CA ALA A 271 -15.02 -11.34 7.90
C ALA A 271 -14.68 -9.86 7.70
N GLY A 272 -13.89 -9.28 8.62
CA GLY A 272 -13.39 -7.92 8.52
C GLY A 272 -12.55 -7.68 7.26
N LEU A 273 -11.69 -8.61 6.88
CA LEU A 273 -10.89 -8.54 5.64
C LEU A 273 -11.73 -8.77 4.38
N LEU A 274 -12.68 -9.71 4.43
CA LEU A 274 -13.51 -10.08 3.29
C LEU A 274 -14.61 -9.05 2.97
N SER A 275 -15.03 -8.26 3.96
CA SER A 275 -16.09 -7.24 3.79
C SER A 275 -15.75 -6.12 2.80
N GLY A 276 -14.46 -5.92 2.48
CA GLY A 276 -14.02 -4.84 1.59
C GLY A 276 -14.18 -3.42 2.16
N GLY A 277 -14.92 -3.23 3.26
CA GLY A 277 -15.26 -1.90 3.79
C GLY A 277 -14.11 -1.11 4.44
N ARG A 278 -12.89 -1.65 4.45
CA ARG A 278 -11.68 -0.96 4.95
C ARG A 278 -10.62 -1.01 3.88
N THR A 279 -10.02 0.14 3.57
CA THR A 279 -8.78 0.18 2.77
C THR A 279 -7.77 -0.72 3.44
N VAL A 280 -7.42 -1.83 2.80
CA VAL A 280 -6.47 -2.78 3.40
C VAL A 280 -5.14 -2.08 3.58
N ASP A 281 -4.75 -1.89 4.83
CA ASP A 281 -3.41 -1.48 5.20
C ASP A 281 -2.51 -2.70 5.07
N VAL A 282 -1.64 -2.68 4.06
CA VAL A 282 -0.74 -3.81 3.76
C VAL A 282 0.22 -4.06 4.92
N THR A 283 0.50 -3.03 5.74
CA THR A 283 1.38 -3.14 6.92
C THR A 283 0.72 -3.85 8.10
N ARG A 284 -0.60 -4.04 8.09
CA ARG A 284 -1.39 -4.65 9.17
C ARG A 284 -1.82 -6.09 8.87
N LEU A 285 -1.26 -6.73 7.84
CA LEU A 285 -1.60 -8.11 7.44
C LEU A 285 -0.93 -9.22 8.29
N GLY A 286 -0.27 -8.83 9.38
CA GLY A 286 0.45 -9.72 10.29
C GLY A 286 1.88 -10.02 9.86
N ASP A 287 2.59 -10.77 10.71
CA ASP A 287 3.96 -11.25 10.48
C ASP A 287 4.00 -12.79 10.65
N PRO A 288 4.14 -13.59 9.57
CA PRO A 288 4.22 -13.16 8.18
C PRO A 288 2.87 -12.70 7.60
N PRO A 289 2.86 -11.84 6.55
CA PRO A 289 1.62 -11.28 6.00
C PRO A 289 0.70 -12.33 5.37
N ARG A 290 -0.59 -12.30 5.73
CA ARG A 290 -1.62 -13.20 5.18
C ARG A 290 -2.47 -12.49 4.12
N PHE A 291 -2.05 -12.58 2.86
CA PHE A 291 -2.68 -11.85 1.77
C PHE A 291 -4.04 -12.40 1.31
N GLY A 292 -4.30 -13.71 1.45
CA GLY A 292 -5.43 -14.39 0.80
C GLY A 292 -6.79 -13.70 1.01
N PHE A 293 -7.25 -13.55 2.27
CA PHE A 293 -8.54 -12.90 2.56
C PHE A 293 -8.58 -11.43 2.17
N ALA A 294 -7.46 -10.72 2.29
CA ALA A 294 -7.39 -9.32 1.87
C ALA A 294 -7.51 -9.16 0.34
N VAL A 295 -6.87 -10.03 -0.45
CA VAL A 295 -7.01 -10.04 -1.91
C VAL A 295 -8.47 -10.31 -2.28
N MET A 296 -9.09 -11.30 -1.65
CA MET A 296 -10.50 -11.63 -1.87
C MET A 296 -11.42 -10.47 -1.53
N GLY A 297 -11.22 -9.78 -0.39
CA GLY A 297 -12.01 -8.61 0.00
C GLY A 297 -11.93 -7.48 -1.03
N VAL A 298 -10.72 -7.18 -1.53
CA VAL A 298 -10.52 -6.17 -2.58
C VAL A 298 -11.21 -6.55 -3.89
N LEU A 299 -11.18 -7.84 -4.26
CA LEU A 299 -11.87 -8.33 -5.46
C LEU A 299 -13.39 -8.30 -5.29
N ALA A 300 -13.89 -8.76 -4.14
CA ALA A 300 -15.30 -8.76 -3.79
C ALA A 300 -15.88 -7.34 -3.86
N GLU A 301 -15.23 -6.38 -3.22
CA GLU A 301 -15.60 -4.97 -3.24
C GLU A 301 -15.59 -4.39 -4.66
N ARG A 302 -14.49 -4.61 -5.41
CA ARG A 302 -14.31 -4.02 -6.74
C ARG A 302 -15.28 -4.57 -7.78
N TYR A 303 -15.61 -5.86 -7.71
CA TYR A 303 -16.41 -6.54 -8.73
C TYR A 303 -17.86 -6.81 -8.31
N GLY A 304 -18.19 -6.61 -7.02
CA GLY A 304 -19.55 -6.70 -6.50
C GLY A 304 -20.02 -8.12 -6.18
N PHE A 305 -19.11 -9.07 -5.93
CA PHE A 305 -19.47 -10.39 -5.38
C PHE A 305 -19.18 -10.44 -3.88
N ASN A 306 -19.72 -11.44 -3.18
CA ASN A 306 -19.50 -11.58 -1.74
C ASN A 306 -18.73 -12.86 -1.43
N VAL A 307 -17.85 -12.79 -0.44
CA VAL A 307 -17.14 -13.96 0.10
C VAL A 307 -17.37 -14.01 1.60
N SER A 308 -17.73 -15.19 2.10
CA SER A 308 -17.91 -15.44 3.53
C SER A 308 -17.19 -16.71 3.95
N VAL A 309 -16.64 -16.71 5.16
CA VAL A 309 -16.00 -17.85 5.80
C VAL A 309 -16.41 -17.88 7.27
N GLY A 310 -16.33 -19.05 7.90
CA GLY A 310 -16.58 -19.18 9.35
C GLY A 310 -17.83 -19.99 9.71
N THR A 311 -18.58 -20.49 8.73
CA THR A 311 -19.56 -21.55 8.98
C THR A 311 -18.86 -22.90 9.11
N VAL A 312 -19.45 -23.82 9.89
CA VAL A 312 -18.87 -25.16 10.10
C VAL A 312 -19.14 -26.02 8.86
N SER A 313 -18.08 -26.60 8.31
CA SER A 313 -18.16 -27.58 7.22
C SER A 313 -18.79 -28.89 7.73
N PRO A 314 -19.57 -29.61 6.90
CA PRO A 314 -20.05 -30.96 7.23
C PRO A 314 -18.94 -31.95 7.56
N TYR A 315 -17.70 -31.65 7.14
CA TYR A 315 -16.51 -32.48 7.39
C TYR A 315 -15.70 -32.01 8.61
N GLY A 316 -16.26 -31.11 9.43
CA GLY A 316 -15.68 -30.65 10.70
C GLY A 316 -14.72 -29.45 10.59
N GLY A 317 -14.44 -29.00 9.37
CA GLY A 317 -13.57 -27.85 9.11
C GLY A 317 -14.33 -26.55 8.86
N VAL A 318 -13.81 -25.72 7.96
CA VAL A 318 -14.40 -24.43 7.58
C VAL A 318 -15.17 -24.57 6.27
N ARG A 319 -16.36 -23.96 6.24
CA ARG A 319 -17.13 -23.71 5.03
C ARG A 319 -16.91 -22.27 4.57
N ALA A 320 -16.47 -22.12 3.33
CA ALA A 320 -16.38 -20.86 2.62
C ALA A 320 -17.45 -20.78 1.52
N VAL A 321 -18.00 -19.59 1.28
CA VAL A 321 -19.02 -19.36 0.26
C VAL A 321 -18.68 -18.13 -0.55
N VAL A 322 -18.60 -18.29 -1.88
CA VAL A 322 -18.56 -17.18 -2.84
C VAL A 322 -19.95 -17.03 -3.44
N PHE A 323 -20.60 -15.90 -3.18
CA PHE A 323 -21.89 -15.55 -3.77
C PHE A 323 -21.69 -14.59 -4.93
N LEU A 324 -22.14 -15.01 -6.11
CA LEU A 324 -22.12 -14.24 -7.35
C LEU A 324 -23.54 -13.73 -7.65
N PRO A 325 -23.82 -12.42 -7.58
CA PRO A 325 -25.12 -11.89 -7.95
C PRO A 325 -25.37 -12.03 -9.46
N THR A 326 -26.65 -12.03 -9.85
CA THR A 326 -27.09 -12.12 -11.26
C THR A 326 -26.42 -11.10 -12.18
N SER A 327 -26.01 -9.93 -11.68
CA SER A 327 -25.31 -8.90 -12.47
C SER A 327 -23.90 -9.31 -12.95
N LEU A 328 -23.33 -10.39 -12.41
CA LEU A 328 -22.06 -10.99 -12.84
C LEU A 328 -22.25 -12.26 -13.65
N LEU A 329 -23.50 -12.68 -13.87
CA LEU A 329 -23.86 -13.94 -14.47
C LEU A 329 -24.59 -13.71 -15.78
N THR A 330 -24.47 -14.70 -16.66
CA THR A 330 -25.14 -14.77 -17.96
C THR A 330 -25.45 -16.23 -18.27
N HIS A 331 -26.07 -16.49 -19.42
CA HIS A 331 -26.36 -17.85 -19.87
C HIS A 331 -25.26 -18.37 -20.79
N PRO A 332 -24.97 -19.69 -20.76
CA PRO A 332 -23.95 -20.28 -21.62
C PRO A 332 -24.22 -20.10 -23.12
N GLU A 333 -25.45 -19.83 -23.55
CA GLU A 333 -25.78 -19.45 -24.93
C GLU A 333 -25.04 -18.17 -25.40
N ALA A 334 -24.72 -17.26 -24.48
CA ALA A 334 -23.88 -16.08 -24.76
C ALA A 334 -22.42 -16.43 -25.13
N LEU A 335 -21.98 -17.68 -24.93
CA LEU A 335 -20.69 -18.18 -25.42
C LEU A 335 -20.66 -18.32 -26.95
N GLN A 336 -21.83 -18.48 -27.59
CA GLN A 336 -21.94 -18.76 -29.03
C GLN A 336 -22.16 -17.50 -29.88
N GLU A 337 -22.65 -16.41 -29.30
CA GLU A 337 -23.07 -15.20 -30.06
C GLU A 337 -21.94 -14.20 -30.36
N ARG A 338 -20.69 -14.42 -29.94
CA ARG A 338 -19.56 -13.54 -30.27
C ARG A 338 -18.57 -14.23 -31.23
N PRO A 339 -18.56 -13.84 -32.52
CA PRO A 339 -17.43 -14.16 -33.39
C PRO A 339 -16.14 -13.61 -32.77
N PRO A 340 -14.99 -14.28 -32.91
CA PRO A 340 -13.72 -13.69 -32.51
C PRO A 340 -13.48 -12.46 -33.38
N VAL A 341 -13.69 -11.27 -32.81
CA VAL A 341 -13.13 -10.06 -33.39
C VAL A 341 -11.63 -10.17 -33.21
N VAL A 342 -10.94 -10.60 -34.27
CA VAL A 342 -9.50 -10.41 -34.41
C VAL A 342 -9.29 -8.91 -34.52
N GLU A 343 -9.16 -8.21 -33.39
CA GLU A 343 -8.55 -6.90 -33.39
C GLU A 343 -7.08 -7.08 -33.78
N PRO A 344 -6.61 -6.46 -34.88
CA PRO A 344 -5.19 -6.43 -35.19
C PRO A 344 -4.46 -5.78 -34.01
N PRO A 345 -3.23 -6.20 -33.67
CA PRO A 345 -2.46 -5.52 -32.63
C PRO A 345 -2.36 -4.03 -33.00
N ALA A 346 -2.78 -3.16 -32.08
CA ALA A 346 -2.66 -1.72 -32.24
C ALA A 346 -1.21 -1.38 -32.63
N ARG A 347 -1.01 -0.92 -33.86
CA ARG A 347 0.28 -0.36 -34.27
C ARG A 347 0.59 0.81 -33.36
N VAL A 348 1.71 0.72 -32.67
CA VAL A 348 2.40 1.88 -32.10
C VAL A 348 2.57 2.91 -33.22
N PRO A 349 2.19 4.20 -33.04
CA PRO A 349 2.43 5.20 -34.07
C PRO A 349 3.94 5.41 -34.21
N GLU A 350 4.50 4.88 -35.30
CA GLU A 350 5.84 5.19 -35.76
C GLU A 350 5.85 6.65 -36.24
N ALA A 351 6.59 7.51 -35.53
CA ALA A 351 6.76 8.90 -35.91
C ALA A 351 7.61 8.99 -37.17
N VAL A 352 6.99 9.35 -38.30
CA VAL A 352 7.71 9.73 -39.53
C VAL A 352 7.69 11.26 -39.65
N PRO A 353 8.87 11.91 -39.79
CA PRO A 353 8.98 13.36 -39.84
C PRO A 353 8.78 13.92 -41.25
N GLY A 354 8.15 15.09 -41.30
CA GLY A 354 8.37 16.09 -42.33
C GLY A 354 7.50 15.99 -43.60
N ARG A 355 6.59 16.95 -43.74
CA ARG A 355 6.38 17.69 -45.00
C ARG A 355 5.45 18.89 -44.78
N THR A 356 6.03 20.07 -44.91
CA THR A 356 5.38 21.37 -45.04
C THR A 356 4.46 21.40 -46.26
N PRO A 357 3.32 22.11 -46.19
CA PRO A 357 2.91 22.93 -47.33
C PRO A 357 2.72 24.39 -46.93
N ALA A 358 3.30 25.27 -47.75
CA ALA A 358 3.11 26.71 -47.77
C ALA A 358 1.77 27.10 -48.45
N PRO A 359 1.33 28.36 -48.36
CA PRO A 359 -0.08 28.77 -48.28
C PRO A 359 -0.67 29.34 -49.59
N ASP A 360 -1.99 29.62 -49.60
CA ASP A 360 -2.66 30.82 -50.19
C ASP A 360 -4.20 30.62 -50.37
N PRO A 361 -5.05 31.64 -50.62
CA PRO A 361 -5.01 33.05 -50.20
C PRO A 361 -6.39 33.67 -49.78
N VAL A 362 -6.32 34.84 -49.13
CA VAL A 362 -7.29 35.96 -48.92
C VAL A 362 -8.82 35.77 -48.92
N SER A 363 -9.46 36.31 -47.86
CA SER A 363 -10.63 37.19 -47.99
C SER A 363 -10.63 38.28 -46.90
N ARG A 364 -10.91 39.52 -47.33
CA ARG A 364 -10.84 40.79 -46.58
C ARG A 364 -12.15 41.12 -45.88
N THR A 365 -12.05 41.95 -44.82
CA THR A 365 -12.93 43.02 -44.26
C THR A 365 -12.99 42.89 -42.73
N ALA A 366 -12.96 43.89 -41.85
CA ALA A 366 -12.88 45.36 -41.85
C ALA A 366 -12.30 45.77 -40.46
N SER A 367 -11.31 46.68 -40.40
CA SER A 367 -11.39 48.06 -39.85
C SER A 367 -11.97 48.24 -38.43
N VAL A 368 -11.17 48.74 -37.47
CA VAL A 368 -11.27 50.11 -36.86
C VAL A 368 -10.38 50.27 -35.59
N ALA A 369 -9.53 51.31 -35.64
CA ALA A 369 -9.00 52.24 -34.61
C ALA A 369 -8.04 51.82 -33.46
N ALA A 370 -6.86 52.47 -33.49
CA ALA A 370 -6.07 52.91 -32.31
C ALA A 370 -6.43 54.37 -31.95
N PRO A 371 -5.99 54.90 -30.79
CA PRO A 371 -4.81 55.78 -30.82
C PRO A 371 -3.91 55.76 -29.55
N ALA A 372 -2.66 56.23 -29.71
CA ALA A 372 -1.70 56.70 -28.67
C ALA A 372 -1.49 58.23 -28.81
N PRO A 373 -0.92 58.97 -27.82
CA PRO A 373 0.54 59.28 -27.75
C PRO A 373 1.09 59.40 -26.29
N ASP A 374 2.36 59.19 -25.88
CA ASP A 374 3.74 59.66 -26.23
C ASP A 374 4.24 60.86 -25.40
N VAL A 375 5.27 60.68 -24.52
CA VAL A 375 6.26 61.69 -24.04
C VAL A 375 7.53 60.97 -23.47
N ARG A 376 8.72 61.43 -23.90
CA ARG A 376 10.12 61.22 -23.38
C ARG A 376 10.76 62.62 -23.12
N PRO A 377 11.91 62.84 -22.40
CA PRO A 377 13.20 62.10 -22.50
C PRO A 377 14.19 62.02 -21.27
N ASP A 378 15.13 61.06 -21.34
CA ASP A 378 16.58 60.89 -20.94
C ASP A 378 17.28 61.57 -19.72
N PRO A 379 18.48 61.10 -19.21
CA PRO A 379 19.57 60.35 -19.89
C PRO A 379 20.31 59.17 -19.16
N GLU A 380 21.18 58.51 -19.94
CA GLU A 380 22.10 57.36 -19.75
C GLU A 380 23.31 57.61 -18.79
N PRO A 381 24.04 56.55 -18.30
CA PRO A 381 25.04 55.81 -19.11
C PRO A 381 25.10 54.28 -18.91
N ALA A 382 25.64 53.56 -19.91
CA ALA A 382 25.78 52.09 -20.05
C ALA A 382 27.15 51.54 -19.55
N PRO A 383 27.57 50.27 -19.81
CA PRO A 383 26.84 49.05 -20.26
C PRO A 383 27.21 47.75 -19.49
N GLY A 384 26.40 46.68 -19.64
CA GLY A 384 26.85 45.31 -19.32
C GLY A 384 25.78 44.21 -19.24
N HIS A 385 25.51 43.56 -20.37
CA HIS A 385 24.93 42.20 -20.57
C HIS A 385 23.54 41.84 -19.97
N ARG A 386 22.51 41.88 -20.84
CA ARG A 386 21.18 41.27 -20.63
C ARG A 386 21.04 39.96 -21.43
N GLU A 387 20.53 38.93 -20.77
CA GLU A 387 20.15 37.63 -21.34
C GLU A 387 18.86 37.73 -22.19
N PRO A 388 18.69 36.92 -23.26
CA PRO A 388 17.49 36.97 -24.10
C PRO A 388 16.29 36.28 -23.42
N THR A 389 15.12 36.94 -23.48
CA THR A 389 13.83 36.42 -22.99
C THR A 389 12.85 36.24 -24.17
N THR A 390 11.86 35.35 -24.04
CA THR A 390 10.77 35.18 -25.02
C THR A 390 9.65 36.21 -24.80
N PRO A 391 8.72 36.41 -25.77
CA PRO A 391 7.70 37.46 -25.73
C PRO A 391 6.69 37.43 -24.56
N GLY A 392 6.77 36.42 -23.68
CA GLY A 392 5.95 36.28 -22.47
C GLY A 392 6.70 36.48 -21.14
N GLY A 393 7.95 36.95 -21.14
CA GLY A 393 8.63 37.42 -19.93
C GLY A 393 9.07 36.35 -18.91
N LEU A 394 9.13 35.06 -19.30
CA LEU A 394 9.65 33.98 -18.43
C LEU A 394 11.09 33.58 -18.81
N PRO A 395 12.00 33.33 -17.85
CA PRO A 395 13.40 32.95 -18.13
C PRO A 395 13.54 31.52 -18.70
N GLN A 396 14.38 31.34 -19.73
CA GLN A 396 14.70 30.02 -20.29
C GLN A 396 15.72 29.25 -19.44
N ARG A 397 15.39 28.01 -19.06
CA ARG A 397 16.31 27.10 -18.36
C ARG A 397 17.26 26.42 -19.35
N ARG A 398 18.55 26.81 -19.37
CA ARG A 398 19.63 26.05 -20.04
C ARG A 398 20.10 24.89 -19.17
N ARG A 399 20.22 23.69 -19.74
CA ARG A 399 20.97 22.58 -19.12
C ARG A 399 22.46 22.93 -19.15
N ARG A 400 23.07 22.95 -17.97
CA ARG A 400 24.50 23.15 -17.76
C ARG A 400 25.22 21.83 -18.04
N ALA A 401 26.01 21.79 -19.12
CA ALA A 401 27.03 20.77 -19.31
C ALA A 401 28.16 21.00 -18.29
N LEU A 402 28.53 19.95 -17.56
CA LEU A 402 29.67 19.94 -16.66
C LEU A 402 30.95 19.94 -17.50
N ARG A 403 31.85 20.88 -17.22
CA ARG A 403 33.15 21.03 -17.88
C ARG A 403 34.12 19.96 -17.40
N ASP A 404 34.89 19.46 -18.36
CA ASP A 404 36.10 18.68 -18.22
C ASP A 404 37.09 19.28 -17.23
N THR A 405 37.66 18.42 -16.38
CA THR A 405 38.95 18.62 -15.75
C THR A 405 39.83 17.42 -16.00
N ALA A 406 41.00 17.72 -16.59
CA ALA A 406 42.25 16.96 -16.61
C ALA A 406 42.30 15.67 -17.44
N ALA A 407 43.16 15.73 -18.46
CA ALA A 407 43.55 14.64 -19.32
C ALA A 407 44.24 13.52 -18.53
N GLU A 408 43.68 12.31 -18.62
CA GLU A 408 44.33 11.06 -18.26
C GLU A 408 44.46 10.24 -19.55
N THR A 409 45.68 9.80 -19.84
CA THR A 409 46.09 8.96 -20.97
C THR A 409 45.10 7.81 -21.19
N PRO A 410 44.72 7.44 -22.42
CA PRO A 410 43.79 6.34 -22.64
C PRO A 410 44.41 5.05 -22.12
N ALA A 411 43.81 4.47 -21.08
CA ALA A 411 44.00 3.07 -20.77
C ALA A 411 43.58 2.25 -22.01
N PRO A 412 44.29 1.17 -22.35
CA PRO A 412 43.86 0.28 -23.42
C PRO A 412 42.43 -0.20 -23.12
N PRO A 413 41.61 -0.48 -24.15
CA PRO A 413 40.26 -0.99 -23.93
C PRO A 413 40.38 -2.20 -23.02
N ALA A 414 39.67 -2.16 -21.88
CA ALA A 414 39.46 -3.35 -21.09
C ALA A 414 38.94 -4.41 -22.05
N GLU A 415 39.70 -5.49 -22.23
CA GLU A 415 39.23 -6.68 -22.91
C GLU A 415 37.83 -6.97 -22.37
N GLU A 416 36.85 -7.02 -23.28
CA GLU A 416 35.61 -7.71 -22.98
C GLU A 416 36.03 -9.07 -22.43
N VAL A 417 35.89 -9.26 -21.12
CA VAL A 417 35.91 -10.59 -20.53
C VAL A 417 34.75 -11.29 -21.20
N GLY A 418 35.06 -12.03 -22.27
CA GLY A 418 34.08 -12.71 -23.10
C GLY A 418 33.10 -13.41 -22.19
N GLY A 419 31.86 -12.92 -22.20
CA GLY A 419 30.78 -13.57 -21.48
C GLY A 419 30.74 -15.01 -21.96
N ARG A 420 31.07 -15.93 -21.06
CA ARG A 420 31.11 -17.37 -21.37
C ARG A 420 29.76 -17.78 -21.95
N SER A 421 29.77 -18.67 -22.94
CA SER A 421 28.53 -19.11 -23.57
C SER A 421 27.62 -19.81 -22.54
N ALA A 422 26.30 -19.71 -22.73
CA ALA A 422 25.32 -20.39 -21.86
C ALA A 422 25.58 -21.90 -21.78
N GLU A 423 26.05 -22.50 -22.88
CA GLU A 423 26.38 -23.91 -22.96
C GLU A 423 27.59 -24.30 -22.08
N GLU A 424 28.64 -23.47 -22.05
CA GLU A 424 29.81 -23.71 -21.19
C GLU A 424 29.43 -23.64 -19.70
N ASN A 425 28.60 -22.67 -19.33
CA ASN A 425 28.10 -22.52 -17.96
C ASN A 425 27.20 -23.70 -17.55
N ALA A 426 26.30 -24.15 -18.44
CA ALA A 426 25.44 -25.30 -18.19
C ALA A 426 26.25 -26.60 -18.01
N ARG A 427 27.28 -26.83 -18.84
CA ARG A 427 28.18 -27.99 -18.72
C ARG A 427 28.92 -28.00 -17.38
N ARG A 428 29.45 -26.84 -16.94
CA ARG A 428 30.12 -26.72 -15.63
C ARG A 428 29.17 -26.96 -14.46
N MET A 429 27.98 -26.34 -14.50
CA MET A 429 26.97 -26.53 -13.45
C MET A 429 26.54 -28.01 -13.38
N GLY A 430 26.34 -28.65 -14.52
CA GLY A 430 26.04 -30.08 -14.61
C GLY A 430 27.16 -30.97 -14.06
N ALA A 431 28.43 -30.64 -14.36
CA ALA A 431 29.58 -31.36 -13.81
C ALA A 431 29.69 -31.20 -12.28
N PHE A 432 29.50 -29.98 -11.78
CA PHE A 432 29.49 -29.69 -10.35
C PHE A 432 28.34 -30.42 -9.61
N ALA A 433 27.12 -30.39 -10.16
CA ALA A 433 25.98 -31.11 -9.60
C ALA A 433 26.18 -32.64 -9.59
N ARG A 434 26.78 -33.22 -10.64
CA ARG A 434 27.12 -34.65 -10.65
C ARG A 434 28.20 -35.00 -9.61
N GLY A 435 29.24 -34.17 -9.49
CA GLY A 435 30.30 -34.36 -8.49
C GLY A 435 29.77 -34.31 -7.06
N THR A 436 28.89 -33.35 -6.74
CA THR A 436 28.28 -33.24 -5.41
C THR A 436 27.34 -34.40 -5.08
N ARG A 437 26.56 -34.90 -6.04
CA ARG A 437 25.74 -36.11 -5.86
C ARG A 437 26.60 -37.35 -5.62
N PHE A 438 27.65 -37.53 -6.42
CA PHE A 438 28.59 -38.65 -6.24
C PHE A 438 29.26 -38.61 -4.86
N GLY A 439 29.68 -37.42 -4.40
CA GLY A 439 30.26 -37.25 -3.06
C GLY A 439 29.30 -37.60 -1.92
N ARG A 440 28.01 -37.22 -2.01
CA ARG A 440 27.00 -37.58 -0.99
C ARG A 440 26.67 -39.07 -1.00
N ALA A 441 26.62 -39.70 -2.18
CA ALA A 441 26.39 -41.14 -2.28
C ALA A 441 27.56 -41.94 -1.68
N ALA A 442 28.81 -41.52 -1.94
CA ALA A 442 30.00 -42.15 -1.36
C ALA A 442 30.08 -42.03 0.17
N GLN A 443 29.59 -40.91 0.74
CA GLN A 443 29.49 -40.73 2.20
C GLN A 443 28.39 -41.61 2.84
N HIS A 444 27.31 -41.87 2.12
CA HIS A 444 26.24 -42.77 2.59
C HIS A 444 26.71 -44.23 2.61
N THR A 445 27.46 -44.65 1.59
CA THR A 445 28.03 -46.02 1.54
C THR A 445 29.10 -46.25 2.59
N SER A 446 29.89 -45.22 2.97
CA SER A 446 30.88 -45.37 4.05
C SER A 446 30.26 -45.47 5.44
N HIS A 447 29.05 -44.94 5.66
CA HIS A 447 28.35 -45.04 6.95
C HIS A 447 27.56 -46.35 7.11
N GLU A 448 27.12 -46.97 6.02
CA GLU A 448 26.42 -48.27 6.06
C GLU A 448 27.40 -49.45 6.24
N ASP A 449 28.64 -49.35 5.74
CA ASP A 449 29.67 -50.38 5.94
C ASP A 449 30.30 -50.36 7.36
N GLU A 450 30.24 -49.25 8.09
CA GLU A 450 30.71 -49.18 9.48
C GLU A 450 29.68 -49.70 10.50
N GLY A 451 28.41 -49.86 10.11
CA GLY A 451 27.32 -50.24 11.02
C GLY A 451 27.06 -51.74 11.18
N ASN A 452 27.64 -52.60 10.33
CA ASN A 452 27.25 -54.02 10.25
C ASN A 452 28.34 -55.02 10.66
N SER A 453 29.25 -54.63 11.56
CA SER A 453 30.36 -55.50 12.04
C SER A 453 30.27 -55.90 13.52
N HIS A 454 29.08 -55.86 14.13
CA HIS A 454 28.84 -56.44 15.46
C HIS A 454 27.57 -57.30 15.48
N GLU A 455 27.72 -58.58 15.11
CA GLU A 455 27.06 -59.73 15.75
C GLU A 455 27.83 -61.02 15.49
#